data_AF-A0A1I0JNH8-F1
#
_entry.id   AF-A0A1I0JNH8-F1
#
_cell.length_a   1.000
_cell.length_b   1.000
_cell.length_c   1.000
_cell.angle_alpha   90.00
_cell.angle_beta   90.00
_cell.angle_gamma   90.00
#
_symmetry.space_group_name_H-M   'P 1'
#
loop_
_entity.id
_entity.type
_entity.pdbx_description
1 polymer ?
#
loop_
_entity_poly.entity_id
_entity_poly.type
_entity_poly.pdbx_seq_one_letter_code
_entity_poly.pdbx_strand_id
1 'polypeptide(L)'
;MTDPAPTPFTGSGSSVLPPKQSMTIGQYLVSPNGRYKLVLQSDSNLALWDTQSTAGNAIWAGNLDQPYSMNLTHEKIKTTRFYVSNSGYLEDSLRQRMWMMNTNNASDNGLWDRSHLVVQDDANIVILDIRAVYSSNRSAKLLPNTGDVTIFPPGMSLEVGRQYPAGDFFIVFQADGNLVVYTKSGGVVWHTETYGKDAKTAVMQTDGNFVIYSSTGMPLWNSQTGNVPGAYAQLQNNGAFVICAGVPIWARFGWKPGKSPKVFYPDNGGPWKTYDRVIYTF
;
A
#
# COMPACT_ATOMS: atom_id res chain seq x y z
N MET A 1 -19.30 -18.68 2.89
CA MET A 1 -19.83 -17.50 2.17
C MET A 1 -18.90 -17.30 0.98
N THR A 2 -19.42 -17.18 -0.23
CA THR A 2 -18.61 -16.86 -1.41
C THR A 2 -18.42 -15.35 -1.46
N ASP A 3 -17.18 -14.90 -1.44
CA ASP A 3 -16.84 -13.48 -1.41
C ASP A 3 -17.26 -12.78 -2.71
N PRO A 4 -17.64 -11.49 -2.63
CA PRO A 4 -18.03 -10.74 -3.82
C PRO A 4 -16.88 -10.70 -4.83
N ALA A 5 -17.21 -10.84 -6.11
CA ALA A 5 -16.23 -10.79 -7.18
C ALA A 5 -15.47 -9.44 -7.17
N PRO A 6 -14.14 -9.45 -7.39
CA PRO A 6 -13.36 -8.22 -7.45
C PRO A 6 -13.83 -7.33 -8.60
N THR A 7 -13.78 -6.02 -8.40
CA THR A 7 -14.07 -5.02 -9.43
C THR A 7 -12.89 -4.90 -10.41
N PRO A 8 -13.09 -4.31 -11.60
CA PRO A 8 -11.97 -4.03 -12.51
C PRO A 8 -10.96 -3.07 -11.91
N PHE A 9 -9.67 -3.39 -12.05
CA PHE A 9 -8.58 -2.49 -11.68
C PHE A 9 -8.54 -1.27 -12.61
N THR A 10 -8.47 -0.07 -12.03
CA THR A 10 -8.42 1.19 -12.80
C THR A 10 -7.07 1.89 -12.75
N GLY A 11 -6.13 1.40 -11.93
CA GLY A 11 -4.83 2.04 -11.66
C GLY A 11 -3.67 1.54 -12.52
N SER A 12 -3.90 1.04 -13.73
CA SER A 12 -2.81 0.48 -14.55
C SER A 12 -1.68 1.49 -14.73
N GLY A 13 -0.45 1.08 -14.42
CA GLY A 13 0.73 1.96 -14.36
C GLY A 13 1.12 2.42 -12.96
N SER A 14 0.28 2.24 -11.94
CA SER A 14 0.64 2.45 -10.54
C SER A 14 1.60 1.35 -10.04
N SER A 15 2.20 1.54 -8.87
CA SER A 15 3.01 0.51 -8.20
C SER A 15 2.20 -0.46 -7.33
N VAL A 16 0.88 -0.25 -7.21
CA VAL A 16 0.03 -0.93 -6.23
C VAL A 16 -1.25 -1.45 -6.89
N LEU A 17 -1.57 -2.73 -6.66
CA LEU A 17 -2.91 -3.28 -6.88
C LEU A 17 -3.68 -3.26 -5.55
N PRO A 18 -4.74 -2.42 -5.43
CA PRO A 18 -5.57 -2.37 -4.23
C PRO A 18 -6.36 -3.65 -3.98
N PRO A 19 -6.84 -3.88 -2.73
CA PRO A 19 -7.73 -4.98 -2.41
C PRO A 19 -8.99 -4.91 -3.26
N LYS A 20 -9.59 -6.09 -3.52
CA LYS A 20 -10.87 -6.24 -4.23
C LYS A 20 -10.89 -5.70 -5.66
N GLN A 21 -9.73 -5.38 -6.24
CA GLN A 21 -9.59 -5.06 -7.65
C GLN A 21 -8.88 -6.19 -8.39
N SER A 22 -9.22 -6.34 -9.66
CA SER A 22 -8.64 -7.37 -10.54
C SER A 22 -8.03 -6.76 -11.78
N MET A 23 -6.76 -7.07 -12.02
CA MET A 23 -6.08 -6.81 -13.27
C MET A 23 -6.63 -7.72 -14.36
N THR A 24 -6.90 -7.15 -15.53
CA THR A 24 -7.23 -7.88 -16.75
C THR A 24 -6.04 -7.92 -17.70
N ILE A 25 -6.15 -8.73 -18.75
CA ILE A 25 -5.11 -8.85 -19.78
C ILE A 25 -4.68 -7.47 -20.30
N GLY A 26 -3.37 -7.25 -20.34
CA GLY A 26 -2.73 -6.01 -20.79
C GLY A 26 -2.51 -4.98 -19.67
N GLN A 27 -3.21 -5.09 -18.54
CA GLN A 27 -2.98 -4.21 -17.40
C GLN A 27 -1.69 -4.58 -16.68
N TYR A 28 -1.09 -3.57 -16.03
CA TYR A 28 0.22 -3.71 -15.41
C TYR A 28 0.40 -2.79 -14.21
N LEU A 29 1.37 -3.14 -13.37
CA LEU A 29 1.95 -2.30 -12.34
C LEU A 29 3.38 -1.91 -12.74
N VAL A 30 3.87 -0.78 -12.24
CA VAL A 30 5.25 -0.31 -12.44
C VAL A 30 5.88 0.04 -11.10
N SER A 31 7.12 -0.40 -10.86
CA SER A 31 7.88 0.02 -9.68
C SER A 31 8.02 1.54 -9.67
N PRO A 32 8.10 2.18 -8.50
CA PRO A 32 8.09 3.63 -8.48
C PRO A 32 9.25 4.34 -9.21
N ASN A 33 10.42 3.71 -9.34
CA ASN A 33 11.53 4.18 -10.18
C ASN A 33 11.31 4.00 -11.70
N GLY A 34 10.17 3.43 -12.12
CA GLY A 34 9.80 3.19 -13.52
C GLY A 34 10.44 1.96 -14.17
N ARG A 35 11.34 1.24 -13.47
CA ARG A 35 12.16 0.18 -14.08
C ARG A 35 11.46 -1.17 -14.19
N TYR A 36 10.74 -1.61 -13.16
CA TYR A 36 10.16 -2.95 -13.14
C TYR A 36 8.68 -2.91 -13.45
N LYS A 37 8.24 -3.71 -14.42
CA LYS A 37 6.84 -3.75 -14.87
C LYS A 37 6.26 -5.14 -14.68
N LEU A 38 5.27 -5.27 -13.80
CA LEU A 38 4.50 -6.50 -13.63
C LEU A 38 3.27 -6.43 -14.51
N VAL A 39 3.14 -7.31 -15.50
CA VAL A 39 2.07 -7.29 -16.49
C VAL A 39 1.34 -8.63 -16.54
N LEU A 40 0.01 -8.57 -16.65
CA LEU A 40 -0.80 -9.73 -17.02
C LEU A 40 -0.87 -9.81 -18.54
N GLN A 41 -0.15 -10.75 -19.13
CA GLN A 41 0.05 -10.86 -20.58
C GLN A 41 -1.07 -11.65 -21.26
N SER A 42 -1.19 -11.49 -22.58
CA SER A 42 -2.25 -12.12 -23.40
C SER A 42 -2.20 -13.65 -23.45
N ASP A 43 -1.09 -14.26 -23.06
CA ASP A 43 -0.89 -15.71 -22.92
C ASP A 43 -1.22 -16.22 -21.50
N SER A 44 -1.89 -15.39 -20.70
CA SER A 44 -2.23 -15.58 -19.29
C SER A 44 -1.04 -15.69 -18.34
N ASN A 45 0.18 -15.34 -18.76
CA ASN A 45 1.29 -15.23 -17.82
C ASN A 45 1.23 -13.90 -17.05
N LEU A 46 1.39 -13.98 -15.73
CA LEU A 46 1.75 -12.83 -14.93
C LEU A 46 3.28 -12.73 -14.90
N ALA A 47 3.85 -11.72 -15.56
CA ALA A 47 5.28 -11.63 -15.78
C ALA A 47 5.84 -10.30 -15.30
N LEU A 48 7.04 -10.35 -14.69
CA LEU A 48 7.80 -9.17 -14.30
C LEU A 48 8.90 -8.92 -15.34
N TRP A 49 8.96 -7.69 -15.81
CA TRP A 49 9.95 -7.22 -16.78
C TRP A 49 10.85 -6.19 -16.12
N ASP A 50 12.15 -6.27 -16.39
CA ASP A 50 13.07 -5.15 -16.23
C ASP A 50 13.08 -4.37 -17.55
N THR A 51 12.42 -3.22 -17.59
CA THR A 51 12.25 -2.43 -18.81
C THR A 51 13.54 -1.78 -19.30
N GLN A 52 14.57 -1.76 -18.45
CA GLN A 52 15.89 -1.24 -18.77
C GLN A 52 16.88 -2.35 -19.16
N SER A 53 16.48 -3.62 -19.02
CA SER A 53 17.30 -4.75 -19.46
C SER A 53 17.32 -4.86 -20.99
N THR A 54 18.52 -4.97 -21.56
CA THR A 54 18.71 -5.20 -23.00
C THR A 54 18.49 -6.65 -23.42
N ALA A 55 18.32 -7.57 -22.47
CA ALA A 55 18.11 -8.99 -22.76
C ALA A 55 16.72 -9.27 -23.39
N GLY A 56 15.77 -8.33 -23.26
CA GLY A 56 14.46 -8.41 -23.91
C GLY A 56 13.55 -9.54 -23.40
N ASN A 57 13.87 -10.13 -22.25
CA ASN A 57 13.11 -11.21 -21.63
C ASN A 57 12.52 -10.78 -20.27
N ALA A 58 11.41 -11.43 -19.90
CA ALA A 58 10.89 -11.33 -18.54
C ALA A 58 11.91 -11.89 -17.54
N ILE A 59 12.05 -11.22 -16.39
CA ILE A 59 12.96 -11.63 -15.30
C ILE A 59 12.25 -12.55 -14.29
N TRP A 60 10.93 -12.70 -14.40
CA TRP A 60 10.12 -13.62 -13.61
C TRP A 60 8.76 -13.87 -14.24
N ALA A 61 8.18 -15.04 -13.97
CA ALA A 61 6.79 -15.37 -14.27
C ALA A 61 6.13 -16.15 -13.12
N GLY A 62 4.82 -15.96 -12.94
CA GLY A 62 4.01 -16.68 -11.96
C GLY A 62 3.77 -18.14 -12.35
N ASN A 63 4.71 -19.02 -11.97
CA ASN A 63 4.66 -20.45 -12.25
C ASN A 63 5.03 -21.28 -11.00
N LEU A 64 5.16 -22.60 -11.15
CA LEU A 64 5.46 -23.51 -10.03
C LEU A 64 6.91 -23.44 -9.55
N ASP A 65 7.82 -22.81 -10.30
CA ASP A 65 9.19 -22.60 -9.88
C ASP A 65 9.28 -21.51 -8.80
N GLN A 66 8.25 -20.66 -8.67
CA GLN A 66 8.16 -19.66 -7.62
C GLN A 66 7.95 -20.34 -6.25
N PRO A 67 8.88 -20.17 -5.27
CA PRO A 67 8.68 -20.64 -3.92
C PRO A 67 7.43 -20.04 -3.27
N TYR A 68 6.78 -20.82 -2.41
CA TYR A 68 5.55 -20.42 -1.72
C TYR A 68 4.44 -20.00 -2.68
N SER A 69 4.36 -20.67 -3.83
CA SER A 69 3.22 -20.60 -4.73
C SER A 69 2.50 -21.95 -4.76
N MET A 70 1.29 -21.97 -5.31
CA MET A 70 0.57 -23.21 -5.60
C MET A 70 -0.22 -23.10 -6.90
N ASN A 71 -0.47 -24.25 -7.52
CA ASN A 71 -1.49 -24.39 -8.55
C ASN A 71 -2.63 -25.23 -8.00
N LEU A 72 -3.86 -24.78 -8.25
CA LEU A 72 -5.06 -25.57 -8.07
C LEU A 72 -5.71 -25.76 -9.43
N THR A 73 -6.13 -26.99 -9.73
CA THR A 73 -7.01 -27.24 -10.87
C THR A 73 -8.32 -26.53 -10.60
N HIS A 74 -8.75 -25.69 -11.54
CA HIS A 74 -10.01 -24.97 -11.41
C HIS A 74 -10.72 -25.01 -12.76
N GLU A 75 -11.59 -26.00 -12.92
CA GLU A 75 -12.39 -26.14 -14.12
C GLU A 75 -13.38 -24.97 -14.23
N LYS A 76 -13.65 -24.54 -15.48
CA LYS A 76 -14.65 -23.51 -15.83
C LYS A 76 -14.23 -22.06 -15.54
N ILE A 77 -12.93 -21.76 -15.50
CA ILE A 77 -12.46 -20.36 -15.54
C ILE A 77 -12.75 -19.79 -16.93
N LYS A 78 -13.61 -18.77 -17.00
CA LYS A 78 -14.02 -18.15 -18.28
C LYS A 78 -13.12 -16.99 -18.69
N THR A 79 -12.48 -16.33 -17.72
CA THR A 79 -11.74 -15.08 -17.94
C THR A 79 -10.42 -15.12 -17.20
N THR A 80 -9.34 -14.75 -17.89
CA THR A 80 -8.04 -14.56 -17.23
C THR A 80 -8.01 -13.23 -16.49
N ARG A 81 -7.66 -13.27 -15.21
CA ARG A 81 -7.50 -12.08 -14.36
C ARG A 81 -6.56 -12.37 -13.18
N PHE A 82 -5.98 -11.31 -12.63
CA PHE A 82 -5.17 -11.38 -11.43
C PHE A 82 -5.72 -10.46 -10.33
N TYR A 83 -5.81 -10.93 -9.08
CA TYR A 83 -6.30 -10.12 -7.95
C TYR A 83 -5.64 -10.53 -6.63
N VAL A 84 -5.75 -9.66 -5.62
CA VAL A 84 -5.31 -9.96 -4.25
C VAL A 84 -6.51 -10.10 -3.32
N SER A 85 -6.47 -11.15 -2.51
CA SER A 85 -7.55 -11.66 -1.69
C SER A 85 -6.92 -12.47 -0.54
N ASN A 86 -6.23 -11.80 0.40
CA ASN A 86 -5.22 -12.40 1.28
C ASN A 86 -3.99 -12.94 0.52
N SER A 87 -4.20 -13.85 -0.45
CA SER A 87 -3.20 -14.31 -1.42
C SER A 87 -3.36 -13.59 -2.76
N GLY A 88 -2.33 -13.67 -3.61
CA GLY A 88 -2.45 -13.26 -5.01
C GLY A 88 -2.99 -14.41 -5.84
N TYR A 89 -4.00 -14.20 -6.66
CA TYR A 89 -4.65 -15.23 -7.47
C TYR A 89 -4.58 -14.86 -8.94
N LEU A 90 -4.00 -15.74 -9.74
CA LEU A 90 -4.08 -15.74 -11.18
C LEU A 90 -5.08 -16.80 -11.62
N GLU A 91 -6.25 -16.37 -12.05
CA GLU A 91 -7.18 -17.21 -12.80
C GLU A 91 -6.70 -17.25 -14.25
N ASP A 92 -6.35 -18.44 -14.76
CA ASP A 92 -5.85 -18.64 -16.12
C ASP A 92 -6.87 -19.46 -16.92
N SER A 93 -7.62 -18.77 -17.79
CA SER A 93 -8.64 -19.42 -18.62
C SER A 93 -8.07 -20.28 -19.75
N LEU A 94 -6.81 -20.04 -20.17
CA LEU A 94 -6.18 -20.82 -21.23
C LEU A 94 -5.76 -22.21 -20.74
N ARG A 95 -5.29 -22.29 -19.50
CA ARG A 95 -4.82 -23.55 -18.88
C ARG A 95 -5.80 -24.15 -17.88
N GLN A 96 -6.96 -23.50 -17.65
CA GLN A 96 -7.96 -23.92 -16.66
C GLN A 96 -7.35 -24.18 -15.28
N ARG A 97 -6.49 -23.24 -14.83
CA ARG A 97 -5.80 -23.32 -13.54
C ARG A 97 -5.98 -22.04 -12.74
N MET A 98 -5.85 -22.18 -11.43
CA MET A 98 -5.66 -21.06 -10.52
C MET A 98 -4.25 -21.15 -9.94
N TRP A 99 -3.38 -20.20 -10.28
CA TRP A 99 -2.07 -20.07 -9.66
C TRP A 99 -2.13 -19.06 -8.53
N MET A 100 -1.49 -19.34 -7.40
CA MET A 100 -1.58 -18.51 -6.21
C MET A 100 -0.20 -18.13 -5.66
N MET A 101 -0.06 -16.87 -5.26
CA MET A 101 0.96 -16.38 -4.33
C MET A 101 0.51 -16.73 -2.91
N ASN A 102 0.90 -17.91 -2.42
CA ASN A 102 0.29 -18.51 -1.24
C ASN A 102 0.85 -17.92 0.07
N THR A 103 0.01 -17.18 0.80
CA THR A 103 0.37 -16.60 2.11
C THR A 103 0.25 -17.57 3.29
N ASN A 104 -0.30 -18.77 3.08
CA ASN A 104 -0.67 -19.73 4.13
C ASN A 104 -1.62 -19.18 5.22
N ASN A 105 -2.32 -18.06 4.98
CA ASN A 105 -3.19 -17.44 5.97
C ASN A 105 -4.65 -17.30 5.50
N ALA A 106 -5.36 -18.43 5.39
CA ALA A 106 -6.75 -18.44 4.91
C ALA A 106 -7.81 -18.03 5.96
N SER A 107 -7.42 -17.78 7.23
CA SER A 107 -8.36 -17.62 8.33
C SER A 107 -8.72 -16.18 8.69
N ASP A 108 -7.91 -15.18 8.31
CA ASP A 108 -8.23 -13.77 8.55
C ASP A 108 -9.00 -13.18 7.36
N ASN A 109 -10.34 -13.24 7.42
CA ASN A 109 -11.21 -12.67 6.40
C ASN A 109 -11.02 -11.14 6.23
N GLY A 110 -10.46 -10.44 7.21
CA GLY A 110 -10.17 -9.02 7.11
C GLY A 110 -9.04 -8.68 6.13
N LEU A 111 -8.21 -9.66 5.78
CA LEU A 111 -7.14 -9.49 4.78
C LEU A 111 -7.69 -9.18 3.38
N TRP A 112 -8.94 -9.54 3.08
CA TRP A 112 -9.60 -9.13 1.84
C TRP A 112 -9.70 -7.62 1.66
N ASP A 113 -9.85 -6.89 2.76
CA ASP A 113 -10.03 -5.44 2.76
C ASP A 113 -8.70 -4.69 2.87
N ARG A 114 -7.60 -5.39 3.21
CA ARG A 114 -6.34 -4.77 3.60
C ARG A 114 -5.13 -5.22 2.78
N SER A 115 -5.23 -6.34 2.06
CA SER A 115 -4.10 -6.92 1.33
C SER A 115 -3.92 -6.25 -0.03
N HIS A 116 -2.72 -5.71 -0.26
CA HIS A 116 -2.34 -5.05 -1.51
C HIS A 116 -1.18 -5.80 -2.16
N LEU A 117 -1.15 -5.87 -3.49
CA LEU A 117 0.09 -6.20 -4.19
C LEU A 117 0.89 -4.92 -4.43
N VAL A 118 2.21 -4.97 -4.23
CA VAL A 118 3.11 -3.87 -4.53
C VAL A 118 4.29 -4.38 -5.36
N VAL A 119 4.66 -3.62 -6.39
CA VAL A 119 5.92 -3.80 -7.13
C VAL A 119 6.94 -2.79 -6.61
N GLN A 120 8.13 -3.27 -6.27
CA GLN A 120 9.18 -2.49 -5.60
C GLN A 120 10.39 -2.24 -6.51
N ASP A 121 11.20 -1.23 -6.18
CA ASP A 121 12.37 -0.81 -6.98
C ASP A 121 13.57 -1.77 -6.90
N ASP A 122 13.46 -2.84 -6.13
CA ASP A 122 14.41 -3.95 -6.07
C ASP A 122 13.94 -5.16 -6.89
N ALA A 123 12.89 -4.98 -7.72
CA ALA A 123 12.21 -6.03 -8.48
C ALA A 123 11.43 -7.04 -7.62
N ASN A 124 11.18 -6.75 -6.34
CA ASN A 124 10.31 -7.58 -5.53
C ASN A 124 8.83 -7.32 -5.88
N ILE A 125 8.03 -8.35 -5.65
CA ILE A 125 6.57 -8.30 -5.69
C ILE A 125 6.12 -8.75 -4.30
N VAL A 126 5.44 -7.87 -3.58
CA VAL A 126 5.11 -8.07 -2.17
C VAL A 126 3.61 -7.96 -1.98
N ILE A 127 3.04 -8.88 -1.19
CA ILE A 127 1.68 -8.71 -0.65
C ILE A 127 1.80 -8.11 0.74
N LEU A 128 1.20 -6.94 0.94
CA LEU A 128 1.16 -6.22 2.22
C LEU A 128 -0.23 -6.27 2.83
N ASP A 129 -0.34 -6.71 4.09
CA ASP A 129 -1.49 -6.45 4.96
C ASP A 129 -1.36 -5.05 5.55
N ILE A 130 -2.17 -4.10 5.06
CA ILE A 130 -2.15 -2.73 5.56
C ILE A 130 -2.94 -2.64 6.87
N ARG A 131 -2.28 -2.19 7.93
CA ARG A 131 -2.86 -2.07 9.28
C ARG A 131 -2.87 -0.62 9.74
N ALA A 132 -3.88 -0.26 10.52
CA ALA A 132 -3.88 0.99 11.28
C ALA A 132 -2.99 0.82 12.52
N VAL A 133 -1.92 1.62 12.62
CA VAL A 133 -1.09 1.73 13.84
C VAL A 133 -1.53 2.91 14.72
N TYR A 134 -2.29 3.85 14.14
CA TYR A 134 -3.02 4.89 14.83
C TYR A 134 -4.32 5.20 14.08
N SER A 135 -5.39 5.57 14.79
CA SER A 135 -6.61 6.12 14.19
C SER A 135 -7.24 7.17 15.10
N SER A 136 -7.66 8.30 14.53
CA SER A 136 -8.45 9.32 15.22
C SER A 136 -9.87 8.84 15.55
N ASN A 137 -10.36 7.79 14.87
CA ASN A 137 -11.63 7.14 15.14
C ASN A 137 -11.46 5.61 15.09
N ARG A 138 -11.33 4.99 16.26
CA ARG A 138 -11.09 3.53 16.38
C ARG A 138 -12.29 2.67 15.96
N SER A 139 -13.49 3.25 15.88
CA SER A 139 -14.70 2.56 15.43
C SER A 139 -14.88 2.62 13.92
N ALA A 140 -14.14 3.50 13.22
CA ALA A 140 -14.21 3.59 11.77
C ALA A 140 -13.54 2.38 11.12
N LYS A 141 -14.17 1.86 10.04
CA LYS A 141 -13.56 0.83 9.21
C LYS A 141 -12.27 1.39 8.57
N LEU A 142 -11.19 0.62 8.59
CA LEU A 142 -9.98 0.91 7.82
C LEU A 142 -10.27 0.75 6.33
N LEU A 143 -9.92 1.76 5.54
CA LEU A 143 -10.12 1.83 4.09
C LEU A 143 -8.78 2.14 3.42
N PRO A 144 -7.82 1.21 3.44
CA PRO A 144 -6.46 1.48 3.01
C PRO A 144 -6.39 1.67 1.50
N ASN A 145 -5.85 2.81 1.06
CA ASN A 145 -5.58 3.14 -0.35
C ASN A 145 -6.75 2.90 -1.32
N THR A 146 -7.99 3.14 -0.87
CA THR A 146 -9.17 3.12 -1.74
C THR A 146 -9.29 4.42 -2.54
N GLY A 147 -10.16 4.47 -3.56
CA GLY A 147 -10.20 5.58 -4.53
C GLY A 147 -10.54 6.98 -3.96
N ASP A 148 -11.10 7.08 -2.76
CA ASP A 148 -11.61 8.34 -2.18
C ASP A 148 -10.82 8.81 -0.94
N VAL A 149 -9.55 8.45 -0.86
CA VAL A 149 -8.71 8.75 0.31
C VAL A 149 -7.59 9.70 -0.09
N THR A 150 -7.12 10.52 0.84
CA THR A 150 -5.88 11.29 0.66
C THR A 150 -4.76 10.65 1.45
N ILE A 151 -3.64 10.39 0.78
CA ILE A 151 -2.42 9.80 1.35
C ILE A 151 -1.38 10.89 1.57
N PHE A 152 -0.75 10.87 2.74
CA PHE A 152 0.40 11.70 3.10
C PHE A 152 1.60 10.77 3.28
N PRO A 153 2.50 10.67 2.27
CA PRO A 153 3.64 9.79 2.34
C PRO A 153 4.64 10.22 3.44
N PRO A 154 5.55 9.32 3.86
CA PRO A 154 6.65 9.69 4.73
C PRO A 154 7.47 10.84 4.14
N GLY A 155 7.89 11.77 4.99
CA GLY A 155 8.57 13.01 4.62
C GLY A 155 7.64 14.18 4.25
N MET A 156 6.33 13.96 4.06
CA MET A 156 5.41 15.03 3.67
C MET A 156 5.01 15.90 4.86
N SER A 157 5.26 17.20 4.74
CA SER A 157 4.66 18.23 5.58
C SER A 157 3.34 18.72 5.00
N LEU A 158 2.34 18.93 5.85
CA LEU A 158 1.08 19.56 5.46
C LEU A 158 1.26 21.07 5.46
N GLU A 159 1.02 21.68 4.30
CA GLU A 159 0.96 23.14 4.14
C GLU A 159 -0.14 23.77 5.03
N VAL A 160 0.21 24.87 5.69
CA VAL A 160 -0.74 25.64 6.52
C VAL A 160 -1.86 26.20 5.64
N GLY A 161 -3.11 26.00 6.06
CA GLY A 161 -4.32 26.47 5.39
C GLY A 161 -4.76 25.64 4.19
N ARG A 162 -3.91 24.74 3.67
CA ARG A 162 -4.30 23.86 2.56
C ARG A 162 -5.27 22.79 3.05
N GLN A 163 -6.40 22.67 2.35
CA GLN A 163 -7.35 21.59 2.57
C GLN A 163 -6.98 20.37 1.73
N TYR A 164 -6.98 19.20 2.38
CA TYR A 164 -6.73 17.92 1.74
C TYR A 164 -8.01 17.07 1.82
N PRO A 165 -8.76 16.90 0.71
CA PRO A 165 -10.09 16.28 0.72
C PRO A 165 -10.06 14.75 0.68
N ALA A 166 -11.07 14.09 1.24
CA ALA A 166 -11.33 12.66 1.10
C ALA A 166 -12.85 12.43 1.19
N GLY A 167 -13.51 12.17 0.06
CA GLY A 167 -14.97 12.10 -0.02
C GLY A 167 -15.64 13.38 0.50
N ASP A 168 -16.53 13.24 1.49
CA ASP A 168 -17.24 14.34 2.16
C ASP A 168 -16.47 14.93 3.35
N PHE A 169 -15.17 14.68 3.44
CA PHE A 169 -14.32 15.17 4.52
C PHE A 169 -13.10 15.91 3.96
N PHE A 170 -12.46 16.72 4.79
CA PHE A 170 -11.13 17.25 4.52
C PHE A 170 -10.34 17.41 5.81
N ILE A 171 -9.02 17.35 5.71
CA ILE A 171 -8.09 17.68 6.81
C ILE A 171 -7.33 18.94 6.46
N VAL A 172 -7.09 19.79 7.45
CA VAL A 172 -6.36 21.05 7.29
C VAL A 172 -5.49 21.31 8.51
N PHE A 173 -4.22 21.67 8.27
CA PHE A 173 -3.38 22.25 9.31
C PHE A 173 -3.61 23.76 9.29
N GLN A 174 -4.33 24.27 10.29
CA GLN A 174 -4.86 25.63 10.31
C GLN A 174 -3.81 26.65 10.75
N ALA A 175 -4.05 27.92 10.43
CA ALA A 175 -3.14 29.02 10.76
C ALA A 175 -3.01 29.28 12.27
N ASP A 176 -4.01 28.87 13.06
CA ASP A 176 -3.96 28.91 14.52
C ASP A 176 -3.08 27.81 15.13
N GLY A 177 -2.58 26.89 14.30
CA GLY A 177 -1.73 25.78 14.69
C GLY A 177 -2.48 24.46 14.92
N ASN A 178 -3.80 24.39 14.72
CA ASN A 178 -4.55 23.14 14.91
C ASN A 178 -4.54 22.28 13.64
N LEU A 179 -4.33 20.97 13.78
CA LEU A 179 -4.69 20.02 12.73
C LEU A 179 -6.12 19.52 12.98
N VAL A 180 -7.01 19.71 12.00
CA VAL A 180 -8.45 19.44 12.14
C VAL A 180 -9.00 18.70 10.93
N VAL A 181 -9.82 17.69 11.19
CA VAL A 181 -10.66 17.02 10.20
C VAL A 181 -12.07 17.61 10.30
N TYR A 182 -12.60 18.01 9.15
CA TYR A 182 -13.95 18.54 8.99
C TYR A 182 -14.77 17.65 8.05
N THR A 183 -16.09 17.69 8.23
CA THR A 183 -17.03 17.39 7.15
C THR A 183 -16.97 18.53 6.11
N LYS A 184 -17.36 18.25 4.87
CA LYS A 184 -17.46 19.25 3.80
C LYS A 184 -18.47 20.37 4.11
N SER A 185 -19.43 20.10 5.00
CA SER A 185 -20.40 21.08 5.52
C SER A 185 -19.84 21.95 6.66
N GLY A 186 -18.59 21.76 7.08
CA GLY A 186 -17.92 22.56 8.11
C GLY A 186 -18.08 22.03 9.54
N GLY A 187 -18.65 20.84 9.73
CA GLY A 187 -18.71 20.18 11.04
C GLY A 187 -17.34 19.64 11.44
N VAL A 188 -16.90 19.90 12.65
CA VAL A 188 -15.64 19.36 13.19
C VAL A 188 -15.82 17.87 13.51
N VAL A 189 -14.94 17.02 12.99
CA VAL A 189 -14.94 15.56 13.23
C VAL A 189 -13.90 15.16 14.26
N TRP A 190 -12.69 15.75 14.16
CA TRP A 190 -11.58 15.48 15.04
C TRP A 190 -10.54 16.59 14.96
N HIS A 191 -9.77 16.84 16.03
CA HIS A 191 -8.63 17.74 16.02
C HIS A 191 -7.55 17.35 17.03
N THR A 192 -6.38 17.95 16.87
CA THR A 192 -5.19 17.71 17.74
C THR A 192 -5.10 18.60 18.97
N GLU A 193 -5.94 19.64 19.07
CA GLU A 193 -5.90 20.63 20.18
C GLU A 193 -4.57 21.36 20.27
N THR A 194 -3.93 21.60 19.12
CA THR A 194 -2.64 22.31 19.02
C THR A 194 -2.79 23.81 18.74
N TYR A 195 -4.03 24.30 18.65
CA TYR A 195 -4.34 25.72 18.48
C TYR A 195 -3.69 26.58 19.58
N GLY A 196 -3.10 27.71 19.20
CA GLY A 196 -2.50 28.68 20.13
C GLY A 196 -1.21 28.21 20.83
N LYS A 197 -0.69 27.02 20.50
CA LYS A 197 0.52 26.44 21.12
C LYS A 197 1.79 26.66 20.28
N ASP A 198 1.78 27.66 19.41
CA ASP A 198 2.89 27.96 18.46
C ASP A 198 3.20 26.80 17.48
N ALA A 199 2.21 25.95 17.16
CA ALA A 199 2.40 24.90 16.16
C ALA A 199 2.68 25.50 14.77
N LYS A 200 3.77 25.06 14.13
CA LYS A 200 4.23 25.55 12.82
C LYS A 200 4.43 24.49 11.76
N THR A 201 4.66 23.24 12.18
CA THR A 201 4.93 22.14 11.24
C THR A 201 4.09 20.95 11.62
N ALA A 202 3.33 20.40 10.69
CA ALA A 202 2.67 19.09 10.80
C ALA A 202 3.25 18.18 9.72
N VAL A 203 3.89 17.08 10.12
CA VAL A 203 4.69 16.26 9.19
C VAL A 203 4.48 14.77 9.47
N MET A 204 4.28 14.01 8.40
CA MET A 204 4.43 12.55 8.41
C MET A 204 5.92 12.25 8.26
N GLN A 205 6.61 11.85 9.32
CA GLN A 205 8.05 11.62 9.32
C GLN A 205 8.42 10.27 8.71
N THR A 206 9.68 10.13 8.27
CA THR A 206 10.20 8.90 7.64
C THR A 206 10.36 7.73 8.61
N ASP A 207 10.37 8.00 9.92
CA ASP A 207 10.38 6.99 10.98
C ASP A 207 9.00 6.38 11.26
N GLY A 208 7.94 6.86 10.58
CA GLY A 208 6.57 6.40 10.75
C GLY A 208 5.74 7.18 11.75
N ASN A 209 6.28 8.24 12.37
CA ASN A 209 5.53 9.10 13.28
C ASN A 209 4.90 10.28 12.54
N PHE A 210 3.65 10.63 12.86
CA PHE A 210 3.09 11.92 12.48
C PHE A 210 3.23 12.88 13.65
N VAL A 211 3.88 14.02 13.44
CA VAL A 211 4.23 14.95 14.52
C VAL A 211 3.86 16.38 14.16
N ILE A 212 3.36 17.11 15.16
CA ILE A 212 3.17 18.55 15.11
C ILE A 212 4.23 19.21 16.00
N TYR A 213 5.02 20.11 15.43
CA TYR A 213 6.10 20.83 16.11
C TYR A 213 5.81 22.32 16.25
N SER A 214 6.34 22.91 17.33
CA SER A 214 6.42 24.35 17.50
C SER A 214 7.41 25.01 16.53
N SER A 215 7.47 26.35 16.51
CA SER A 215 8.49 27.09 15.74
C SER A 215 9.93 26.77 16.17
N THR A 216 10.12 26.35 17.43
CA THR A 216 11.42 26.00 18.02
C THR A 216 11.79 24.52 17.87
N GLY A 217 10.96 23.73 17.18
CA GLY A 217 11.18 22.28 16.99
C GLY A 217 10.75 21.43 18.19
N MET A 218 9.97 21.97 19.13
CA MET A 218 9.44 21.20 20.26
C MET A 218 8.20 20.42 19.82
N PRO A 219 8.10 19.10 20.08
CA PRO A 219 6.92 18.32 19.68
C PRO A 219 5.72 18.71 20.57
N LEU A 220 4.63 19.13 19.94
CA LEU A 220 3.38 19.54 20.60
C LEU A 220 2.33 18.42 20.61
N TRP A 221 2.33 17.59 19.57
CA TRP A 221 1.47 16.42 19.44
C TRP A 221 2.16 15.37 18.57
N ASN A 222 1.94 14.08 18.84
CA ASN A 222 2.38 13.01 17.94
C ASN A 222 1.45 11.79 17.99
N SER A 223 1.45 10.99 16.93
CA SER A 223 0.65 9.76 16.82
C SER A 223 1.19 8.58 17.63
N GLN A 224 2.39 8.69 18.21
CA GLN A 224 3.11 7.61 18.91
C GLN A 224 3.38 6.39 18.03
N THR A 225 3.67 6.61 16.74
CA THR A 225 3.87 5.53 15.74
C THR A 225 5.30 5.50 15.18
N GLY A 226 6.27 6.13 15.85
CA GLY A 226 7.67 6.09 15.45
C GLY A 226 8.27 4.68 15.50
N ASN A 227 9.40 4.50 14.82
CA ASN A 227 10.06 3.21 14.56
C ASN A 227 9.23 2.25 13.68
N VAL A 228 8.33 2.78 12.86
CA VAL A 228 7.58 2.06 11.85
C VAL A 228 7.90 2.69 10.48
N PRO A 229 9.15 2.57 9.99
CA PRO A 229 9.56 3.21 8.75
C PRO A 229 8.62 2.83 7.62
N GLY A 230 8.36 3.77 6.69
CA GLY A 230 7.45 3.56 5.57
C GLY A 230 5.95 3.46 5.92
N ALA A 231 5.58 3.67 7.19
CA ALA A 231 4.22 4.05 7.52
C ALA A 231 3.88 5.41 6.91
N TYR A 232 2.61 5.61 6.57
CA TYR A 232 2.11 6.83 5.95
C TYR A 232 0.81 7.25 6.63
N ALA A 233 0.47 8.54 6.56
CA ALA A 233 -0.82 9.00 7.06
C ALA A 233 -1.87 8.99 5.94
N GLN A 234 -3.13 8.84 6.32
CA GLN A 234 -4.25 8.84 5.38
C GLN A 234 -5.47 9.52 6.00
N LEU A 235 -6.10 10.42 5.25
CA LEU A 235 -7.48 10.81 5.52
C LEU A 235 -8.41 9.91 4.71
N GLN A 236 -9.33 9.24 5.38
CA GLN A 236 -10.31 8.36 4.75
C GLN A 236 -11.63 9.08 4.46
N ASN A 237 -12.38 8.60 3.47
CA ASN A 237 -13.72 9.10 3.13
C ASN A 237 -14.81 8.85 4.20
N ASN A 238 -14.44 8.30 5.35
CA ASN A 238 -15.29 8.17 6.54
C ASN A 238 -14.86 9.11 7.68
N GLY A 239 -13.98 10.07 7.41
CA GLY A 239 -13.52 11.08 8.36
C GLY A 239 -12.44 10.63 9.35
N ALA A 240 -11.97 9.38 9.25
CA ALA A 240 -10.85 8.92 10.07
C ALA A 240 -9.51 9.40 9.49
N PHE A 241 -8.68 10.00 10.34
CA PHE A 241 -7.25 10.23 10.09
C PHE A 241 -6.46 9.07 10.71
N VAL A 242 -5.72 8.35 9.87
CA VAL A 242 -5.13 7.05 10.20
C VAL A 242 -3.65 7.06 9.86
N ILE A 243 -2.81 6.47 10.69
CA ILE A 243 -1.45 6.09 10.30
C ILE A 243 -1.47 4.62 9.91
N CYS A 244 -1.15 4.36 8.65
CA CYS A 244 -1.17 3.04 8.02
C CYS A 244 0.24 2.48 7.93
N ALA A 245 0.41 1.21 8.24
CA ALA A 245 1.66 0.47 8.10
C ALA A 245 1.42 -0.85 7.35
N GLY A 246 2.29 -1.17 6.40
CA GLY A 246 2.23 -2.43 5.66
C GLY A 246 3.01 -3.55 6.35
N VAL A 247 2.35 -4.67 6.60
CA VAL A 247 2.99 -5.90 7.07
C VAL A 247 3.14 -6.87 5.89
N PRO A 248 4.36 -7.28 5.50
CA PRO A 248 4.56 -8.20 4.40
C PRO A 248 4.08 -9.61 4.78
N ILE A 249 3.12 -10.11 4.02
CA ILE A 249 2.54 -11.45 4.21
C ILE A 249 2.92 -12.43 3.10
N TRP A 250 3.56 -11.96 2.04
CA TRP A 250 4.21 -12.76 1.00
C TRP A 250 5.18 -11.90 0.20
N ALA A 251 6.24 -12.49 -0.35
CA ALA A 251 7.07 -11.83 -1.35
C ALA A 251 7.69 -12.85 -2.33
N ARG A 252 7.96 -12.40 -3.55
CA ARG A 252 8.62 -13.21 -4.60
C ARG A 252 9.96 -13.75 -4.14
N PHE A 253 10.75 -12.94 -3.43
CA PHE A 253 12.00 -13.35 -2.79
C PHE A 253 12.13 -12.74 -1.39
N GLY A 254 13.00 -13.32 -0.56
CA GLY A 254 13.33 -12.83 0.78
C GLY A 254 12.28 -13.14 1.87
N TRP A 255 11.05 -13.49 1.49
CA TRP A 255 9.99 -13.92 2.42
C TRP A 255 10.03 -15.44 2.64
N LYS A 256 9.68 -15.89 3.85
CA LYS A 256 9.33 -17.28 4.16
C LYS A 256 8.30 -17.36 5.29
N PRO A 257 7.44 -18.39 5.33
CA PRO A 257 6.47 -18.56 6.40
C PRO A 257 7.12 -18.51 7.79
N GLY A 258 6.52 -17.79 8.72
CA GLY A 258 7.03 -17.64 10.09
C GLY A 258 8.25 -16.72 10.26
N LYS A 259 8.83 -16.19 9.17
CA LYS A 259 9.80 -15.07 9.25
C LYS A 259 9.31 -13.92 8.38
N SER A 260 8.90 -12.83 9.03
CA SER A 260 8.63 -11.58 8.33
C SER A 260 9.91 -11.15 7.60
N PRO A 261 9.85 -10.87 6.29
CA PRO A 261 10.98 -10.27 5.60
C PRO A 261 11.23 -8.91 6.23
N LYS A 262 12.50 -8.48 6.28
CA LYS A 262 12.78 -7.06 6.50
C LYS A 262 12.13 -6.30 5.35
N VAL A 263 11.16 -5.45 5.67
CA VAL A 263 10.41 -4.69 4.68
C VAL A 263 11.37 -3.77 3.95
N PHE A 264 11.47 -3.94 2.64
CA PHE A 264 12.09 -2.94 1.77
C PHE A 264 11.03 -1.88 1.50
N TYR A 265 11.32 -0.64 1.87
CA TYR A 265 10.60 0.52 1.36
C TYR A 265 11.49 1.15 0.29
N PRO A 266 11.19 0.98 -1.00
CA PRO A 266 11.74 1.87 -2.00
C PRO A 266 11.07 3.23 -1.81
N ASP A 267 11.83 4.22 -1.36
CA ASP A 267 11.41 5.62 -1.38
C ASP A 267 11.56 6.17 -2.82
N ASN A 268 10.57 6.96 -3.18
CA ASN A 268 10.37 7.70 -4.41
C ASN A 268 11.25 8.95 -4.47
N GLY A 269 11.98 9.13 -5.57
CA GLY A 269 12.01 10.44 -6.22
C GLY A 269 13.16 11.41 -5.92
N GLY A 270 14.43 11.02 -6.05
CA GLY A 270 15.51 12.00 -5.93
C GLY A 270 16.94 11.45 -6.00
N PRO A 271 17.96 12.32 -6.00
CA PRO A 271 19.33 11.95 -6.37
C PRO A 271 20.20 11.30 -5.27
N TRP A 272 19.66 10.83 -4.13
CA TRP A 272 20.44 10.09 -3.10
C TRP A 272 19.55 9.05 -2.39
N LYS A 273 19.76 7.73 -2.58
CA LYS A 273 20.73 6.77 -1.99
C LYS A 273 20.18 6.01 -0.77
N THR A 274 19.96 4.72 -1.03
CA THR A 274 19.86 3.54 -0.14
C THR A 274 20.08 3.73 1.35
N TYR A 275 19.15 3.20 2.16
CA TYR A 275 19.46 2.81 3.53
C TYR A 275 20.41 1.60 3.50
N ASP A 276 21.60 1.80 4.03
CA ASP A 276 22.61 0.76 4.17
C ASP A 276 22.23 -0.27 5.24
N ARG A 277 22.34 -1.54 4.82
CA ARG A 277 22.51 -2.81 5.56
C ARG A 277 21.25 -3.58 6.03
N VAL A 278 21.10 -4.88 5.74
CA VAL A 278 22.10 -5.93 5.42
C VAL A 278 21.58 -6.94 4.38
N ILE A 279 22.36 -7.11 3.31
CA ILE A 279 22.91 -8.35 2.72
C ILE A 279 22.29 -9.66 3.24
N TYR A 280 21.73 -10.47 2.34
CA TYR A 280 21.43 -11.87 2.63
C TYR A 280 22.74 -12.62 2.91
N THR A 281 22.95 -13.08 4.14
CA THR A 281 23.83 -14.23 4.40
C THR A 281 22.96 -15.37 4.90
N PHE A 282 23.17 -16.54 4.29
CA PHE A 282 22.42 -17.79 4.42
C PHE A 282 22.15 -18.20 5.87
#